data_AF-A0A2X2WHS6-F1
#
_entry.id   AF-A0A2X2WHS6-F1
#
_cell.length_a   1.000
_cell.length_b   1.000
_cell.length_c   1.000
_cell.angle_alpha   90.00
_cell.angle_beta   90.00
_cell.angle_gamma   90.00
#
_symmetry.space_group_name_H-M   'P 1'
#
loop_
_entity.id
_entity.type
_entity.pdbx_description
1 polymer ?
#
loop_
_entity_poly.entity_id
_entity_poly.type
_entity_poly.pdbx_seq_one_letter_code
_entity_poly.pdbx_strand_id
1 'polypeptide(L)'
;MQQINFYRNRVAINVLAKDIANAREIYDAAEGHAAIGVLSAQFASVEDGVQEVKRWMAEVPCISVGLGAGDPAQYYKAAMIAAKVHPAHVNQTFTGCGFAAGALAATGGEKNAYQRAGQPNGHAGRGAYLHWRSQQPGDAGPRFLRCSGTHDAGYGGAGGRSFFRWAVRRRYRSCMCWQPAQPATG
;
A
#
# COMPACT_ATOMS: atom_id res chain seq x y z
N MET A 1 -12.68 -7.59 9.72
CA MET A 1 -11.71 -6.78 8.95
C MET A 1 -10.46 -7.61 8.79
N GLN A 2 -9.89 -7.62 7.60
CA GLN A 2 -8.65 -8.35 7.31
C GLN A 2 -7.44 -7.58 7.84
N GLN A 3 -6.33 -8.27 8.10
CA GLN A 3 -5.08 -7.66 8.59
C GLN A 3 -3.88 -8.31 7.91
N ILE A 4 -2.79 -7.55 7.77
CA ILE A 4 -1.52 -8.07 7.26
C ILE A 4 -0.85 -8.89 8.35
N ASN A 5 -0.57 -10.16 8.08
CA ASN A 5 0.22 -11.01 8.96
C ASN A 5 1.72 -10.84 8.64
N PHE A 6 2.45 -10.16 9.53
CA PHE A 6 3.88 -9.91 9.32
C PHE A 6 4.74 -11.08 9.82
N TYR A 7 5.62 -11.61 8.97
CA TYR A 7 6.64 -12.56 9.37
C TYR A 7 7.54 -11.94 10.45
N ARG A 8 7.53 -12.56 11.63
CA ARG A 8 8.24 -12.11 12.84
C ARG A 8 7.98 -10.63 13.17
N ASN A 9 6.75 -10.15 12.92
CA ASN A 9 6.35 -8.75 13.12
C ASN A 9 7.21 -7.74 12.33
N ARG A 10 7.78 -8.14 11.18
CA ARG A 10 8.69 -7.27 10.40
C ARG A 10 8.41 -7.18 8.92
N VAL A 11 8.02 -8.26 8.27
CA VAL A 11 7.99 -8.34 6.80
C VAL A 11 6.75 -9.07 6.33
N ALA A 12 6.07 -8.51 5.34
CA ALA A 12 5.08 -9.21 4.52
C ALA A 12 5.34 -8.83 3.06
N ILE A 13 5.06 -9.74 2.13
CA ILE A 13 5.19 -9.48 0.70
C ILE A 13 3.85 -8.94 0.16
N ASN A 14 3.90 -8.01 -0.79
CA ASN A 14 2.72 -7.55 -1.53
C ASN A 14 2.88 -7.97 -2.99
N VAL A 15 1.97 -8.82 -3.47
CA VAL A 15 2.09 -9.51 -4.76
C VAL A 15 0.74 -9.58 -5.46
N LEU A 16 0.75 -9.53 -6.79
CA LEU A 16 -0.46 -9.68 -7.61
C LEU A 16 -0.79 -11.17 -7.78
N ALA A 17 -2.08 -11.48 -7.85
CA ALA A 17 -2.56 -12.79 -8.27
C ALA A 17 -3.43 -12.64 -9.52
N LYS A 18 -3.37 -13.64 -10.41
CA LYS A 18 -4.15 -13.64 -11.66
C LYS A 18 -5.63 -14.00 -11.45
N ASP A 19 -5.91 -14.84 -10.46
CA ASP A 19 -7.23 -15.35 -10.09
C ASP A 19 -7.23 -15.81 -8.61
N ILE A 20 -8.40 -16.17 -8.08
CA ILE A 20 -8.57 -16.55 -6.67
C ILE A 20 -7.82 -17.86 -6.34
N ALA A 21 -7.72 -18.81 -7.27
CA ALA A 21 -7.02 -20.07 -7.03
C ALA A 21 -5.52 -19.80 -6.84
N ASN A 22 -4.92 -19.00 -7.72
CA ASN A 22 -3.54 -18.55 -7.62
C ASN A 22 -3.32 -17.67 -6.38
N ALA A 23 -4.31 -16.88 -5.98
CA ALA A 23 -4.23 -16.07 -4.76
C ALA A 23 -4.08 -16.94 -3.50
N ARG A 24 -4.82 -18.05 -3.42
CA ARG A 24 -4.68 -19.04 -2.34
C ARG A 24 -3.31 -19.70 -2.35
N GLU A 25 -2.87 -20.19 -3.52
CA GLU A 25 -1.55 -20.80 -3.68
C GLU A 25 -0.41 -19.87 -3.23
N ILE A 26 -0.47 -18.59 -3.60
CA ILE A 26 0.51 -17.59 -3.20
C ILE A 26 0.45 -17.33 -1.69
N TYR A 27 -0.75 -17.20 -1.13
CA TYR A 27 -0.93 -16.95 0.30
C TYR A 27 -0.39 -18.11 1.15
N ASP A 28 -0.68 -19.35 0.74
CA ASP A 28 -0.20 -20.57 1.39
C ASP A 28 1.33 -20.71 1.24
N ALA A 29 1.87 -20.46 0.05
CA ALA A 29 3.32 -20.49 -0.19
C ALA A 29 4.09 -19.41 0.60
N ALA A 30 3.43 -18.31 0.94
CA ALA A 30 3.98 -17.27 1.80
C ALA A 30 3.76 -17.54 3.30
N GLU A 31 3.22 -18.71 3.67
CA GLU A 31 2.85 -19.07 5.06
C GLU A 31 1.94 -18.00 5.70
N GLY A 32 1.06 -17.41 4.89
CA GLY A 32 0.14 -16.33 5.29
C GLY A 32 0.78 -14.94 5.38
N HIS A 33 2.08 -14.79 5.10
CA HIS A 33 2.82 -13.52 5.18
C HIS A 33 2.78 -12.70 3.88
N ALA A 34 1.63 -12.70 3.20
CA ALA A 34 1.41 -11.97 1.96
C ALA A 34 0.14 -11.11 2.00
N ALA A 35 0.17 -9.98 1.30
CA ALA A 35 -1.01 -9.21 0.93
C ALA A 35 -1.23 -9.36 -0.59
N ILE A 36 -2.41 -9.83 -0.98
CA ILE A 36 -2.70 -10.16 -2.38
C ILE A 36 -3.37 -8.97 -3.07
N GLY A 37 -2.72 -8.47 -4.11
CA GLY A 37 -3.13 -7.28 -4.84
C GLY A 37 -4.29 -7.52 -5.80
N VAL A 38 -5.38 -6.77 -5.62
CA VAL A 38 -6.51 -6.67 -6.55
C VAL A 38 -6.56 -5.24 -7.10
N LEU A 39 -6.51 -5.09 -8.42
CA LEU A 39 -6.30 -3.79 -9.05
C LEU A 39 -7.61 -3.09 -9.39
N SER A 40 -7.79 -1.85 -8.94
CA SER A 40 -8.98 -1.06 -9.23
C SER A 40 -9.12 -0.70 -10.72
N ALA A 41 -8.00 -0.61 -11.45
CA ALA A 41 -7.99 -0.30 -12.88
C ALA A 41 -8.79 -1.29 -13.73
N GLN A 42 -8.96 -2.53 -13.28
CA GLN A 42 -9.67 -3.56 -14.03
C GLN A 42 -11.21 -3.46 -13.91
N PHE A 43 -11.70 -2.59 -13.03
CA PHE A 43 -13.14 -2.43 -12.77
C PHE A 43 -13.69 -1.20 -13.49
N ALA A 44 -14.87 -1.32 -14.10
CA ALA A 44 -15.54 -0.20 -14.74
C ALA A 44 -16.02 0.84 -13.72
N SER A 45 -16.59 0.39 -12.59
CA SER A 45 -17.10 1.25 -11.51
C SER A 45 -16.54 0.89 -10.12
N VAL A 46 -16.87 1.72 -9.11
CA VAL A 46 -16.57 1.41 -7.71
C VAL A 46 -17.40 0.20 -7.26
N GLU A 47 -18.66 0.14 -7.67
CA GLU A 47 -19.62 -0.91 -7.32
C GLU A 47 -19.13 -2.27 -7.81
N ASP A 48 -18.67 -2.35 -9.07
CA ASP A 48 -18.08 -3.59 -9.62
C ASP A 48 -16.86 -4.03 -8.82
N GLY A 49 -15.99 -3.08 -8.49
CA GLY A 49 -14.80 -3.35 -7.69
C GLY A 49 -15.12 -3.80 -6.27
N VAL A 50 -16.19 -3.27 -5.66
CA VAL A 50 -16.66 -3.71 -4.34
C VAL A 50 -17.15 -5.15 -4.38
N GLN A 51 -17.94 -5.52 -5.38
CA GLN A 51 -18.45 -6.89 -5.52
C GLN A 51 -17.30 -7.88 -5.73
N GLU A 52 -16.38 -7.54 -6.62
CA GLU A 52 -15.25 -8.43 -6.90
C GLU A 52 -14.31 -8.51 -5.71
N VAL A 53 -13.92 -7.40 -5.08
CA VAL A 53 -13.03 -7.45 -3.91
C VAL A 53 -13.68 -8.23 -2.75
N LYS A 54 -15.00 -8.14 -2.55
CA LYS A 54 -15.69 -8.98 -1.56
C LYS A 54 -15.59 -10.48 -1.86
N ARG A 55 -15.72 -10.88 -3.13
CA ARG A 55 -15.49 -12.27 -3.54
C ARG A 55 -14.07 -12.74 -3.21
N TRP A 56 -13.07 -11.92 -3.49
CA TRP A 56 -11.68 -12.22 -3.16
C TRP A 56 -11.45 -12.30 -1.64
N MET A 57 -12.03 -11.38 -0.88
CA MET A 57 -11.89 -11.34 0.58
C MET A 57 -12.56 -12.52 1.30
N ALA A 58 -13.58 -13.13 0.69
CA ALA A 58 -14.19 -14.35 1.22
C ALA A 58 -13.24 -15.55 1.18
N GLU A 59 -12.26 -15.52 0.25
CA GLU A 59 -11.43 -16.69 -0.07
C GLU A 59 -9.96 -16.52 0.32
N VAL A 60 -9.50 -15.27 0.51
CA VAL A 60 -8.12 -14.95 0.85
C VAL A 60 -8.09 -13.99 2.04
N PRO A 61 -7.39 -14.32 3.14
CA PRO A 61 -7.45 -13.55 4.39
C PRO A 61 -6.82 -12.16 4.36
N CYS A 62 -6.04 -11.81 3.32
CA CYS A 62 -5.27 -10.57 3.26
C CYS A 62 -5.26 -9.98 1.85
N ILE A 63 -6.23 -9.12 1.56
CA ILE A 63 -6.35 -8.40 0.29
C ILE A 63 -5.74 -7.00 0.36
N SER A 64 -5.07 -6.62 -0.71
CA SER A 64 -4.52 -5.29 -0.98
C SER A 64 -5.20 -4.67 -2.19
N VAL A 65 -6.01 -3.62 -2.01
CA VAL A 65 -6.60 -2.89 -3.13
C VAL A 65 -5.55 -1.96 -3.76
N GLY A 66 -5.19 -2.19 -5.02
CA GLY A 66 -4.17 -1.45 -5.76
C GLY A 66 -4.74 -0.56 -6.86
N LEU A 67 -3.96 0.40 -7.35
CA LEU A 67 -4.39 1.31 -8.43
C LEU A 67 -4.35 0.61 -9.79
N GLY A 68 -3.27 -0.12 -10.05
CA GLY A 68 -2.87 -0.61 -11.37
C GLY A 68 -1.76 0.27 -11.95
N ALA A 69 -0.56 -0.28 -12.08
CA ALA A 69 0.66 0.43 -12.54
C ALA A 69 1.00 1.75 -11.80
N GLY A 70 0.35 2.03 -10.65
CA GLY A 70 0.50 3.30 -9.95
C GLY A 70 -0.19 4.49 -10.63
N ASP A 71 -1.15 4.24 -11.52
CA ASP A 71 -1.91 5.28 -12.24
C ASP A 71 -2.67 6.20 -11.27
N PRO A 72 -2.29 7.49 -11.14
CA PRO A 72 -2.95 8.42 -10.25
C PRO A 72 -4.44 8.61 -10.51
N ALA A 73 -4.94 8.38 -11.73
CA ALA A 73 -6.36 8.51 -12.03
C ALA A 73 -7.24 7.51 -11.25
N GLN A 74 -6.65 6.39 -10.81
CA GLN A 74 -7.37 5.35 -10.05
C GLN A 74 -7.47 5.64 -8.54
N TYR A 75 -6.87 6.73 -8.05
CA TYR A 75 -6.80 7.02 -6.61
C TYR A 75 -8.17 6.98 -5.94
N TYR A 76 -9.17 7.62 -6.55
CA TYR A 76 -10.54 7.71 -6.04
C TYR A 76 -11.21 6.34 -6.00
N LYS A 77 -11.10 5.57 -7.10
CA LYS A 77 -11.72 4.25 -7.21
C LYS A 77 -11.15 3.28 -6.17
N ALA A 78 -9.83 3.21 -6.05
CA ALA A 78 -9.17 2.37 -5.04
C ALA A 78 -9.58 2.75 -3.61
N ALA A 79 -9.62 4.05 -3.28
CA ALA A 79 -10.03 4.54 -1.97
C ALA A 79 -11.49 4.21 -1.64
N MET A 80 -12.41 4.43 -2.58
CA MET A 80 -13.85 4.20 -2.36
C MET A 80 -14.19 2.70 -2.31
N ILE A 81 -13.50 1.86 -3.08
CA ILE A 81 -13.60 0.40 -2.91
C ILE A 81 -13.14 0.01 -1.52
N ALA A 82 -11.95 0.47 -1.09
CA ALA A 82 -11.40 0.14 0.22
C ALA A 82 -12.29 0.60 1.38
N ALA A 83 -12.87 1.80 1.29
CA ALA A 83 -13.82 2.32 2.28
C ALA A 83 -15.09 1.48 2.41
N LYS A 84 -15.54 0.80 1.35
CA LYS A 84 -16.75 -0.04 1.38
C LYS A 84 -16.49 -1.47 1.83
N VAL A 85 -15.28 -2.01 1.63
CA VAL A 85 -14.96 -3.44 1.87
C VAL A 85 -14.00 -3.67 3.03
N HIS A 86 -13.28 -2.64 3.46
CA HIS A 86 -12.28 -2.69 4.54
C HIS A 86 -11.23 -3.80 4.36
N PRO A 87 -10.42 -3.75 3.28
CA PRO A 87 -9.38 -4.74 3.01
C PRO A 87 -8.23 -4.58 4.01
N ALA A 88 -7.34 -5.59 4.10
CA ALA A 88 -6.15 -5.49 4.95
C ALA A 88 -5.26 -4.31 4.56
N HIS A 89 -5.24 -3.99 3.27
CA HIS A 89 -4.34 -3.01 2.71
C HIS A 89 -4.96 -2.23 1.53
N VAL A 90 -4.59 -0.95 1.37
CA VAL A 90 -4.85 -0.19 0.14
C VAL A 90 -3.64 0.63 -0.28
N ASN A 91 -3.32 0.58 -1.56
CA ASN A 91 -2.28 1.41 -2.17
C ASN A 91 -2.89 2.76 -2.57
N GLN A 92 -2.13 3.84 -2.42
CA GLN A 92 -2.50 5.19 -2.83
C GLN A 92 -1.33 5.97 -3.41
N THR A 93 -1.63 6.99 -4.22
CA THR A 93 -0.65 8.03 -4.53
C THR A 93 -0.37 8.89 -3.31
N PHE A 94 0.71 9.67 -3.35
CA PHE A 94 1.00 10.64 -2.28
C PHE A 94 -0.16 11.61 -2.01
N THR A 95 -0.80 12.13 -3.05
CA THR A 95 -1.89 13.08 -2.90
C THR A 95 -3.22 12.42 -2.56
N GLY A 96 -3.39 11.14 -2.90
CA GLY A 96 -4.62 10.39 -2.61
C GLY A 96 -4.69 9.79 -1.20
N CYS A 97 -3.56 9.70 -0.48
CA CYS A 97 -3.52 9.02 0.82
C CYS A 97 -4.41 9.67 1.90
N GLY A 98 -4.45 11.00 1.98
CA GLY A 98 -5.33 11.71 2.92
C GLY A 98 -6.82 11.50 2.59
N PHE A 99 -7.15 11.44 1.29
CA PHE A 99 -8.51 11.13 0.85
C PHE A 99 -8.92 9.71 1.26
N ALA A 100 -8.05 8.72 1.03
CA ALA A 100 -8.33 7.33 1.41
C ALA A 100 -8.48 7.17 2.93
N ALA A 101 -7.60 7.79 3.72
CA ALA A 101 -7.69 7.76 5.18
C ALA A 101 -9.02 8.35 5.67
N GLY A 102 -9.45 9.49 5.13
CA GLY A 102 -10.74 10.09 5.45
C GLY A 102 -11.94 9.22 5.05
N ALA A 103 -11.91 8.63 3.85
CA ALA A 103 -12.98 7.76 3.36
C ALA A 103 -13.12 6.47 4.21
N LEU A 104 -12.00 5.89 4.62
CA LEU A 104 -11.99 4.72 5.51
C LEU A 104 -12.44 5.08 6.92
N ALA A 105 -12.00 6.21 7.48
CA ALA A 105 -12.48 6.68 8.78
C ALA A 105 -14.00 6.91 8.78
N ALA A 106 -14.54 7.52 7.73
CA ALA A 106 -15.98 7.78 7.57
C ALA A 106 -16.84 6.50 7.53
N THR A 107 -16.22 5.34 7.27
CA THR A 107 -16.89 4.05 7.18
C THR A 107 -16.48 3.07 8.29
N GLY A 108 -15.66 3.50 9.26
CA GLY A 108 -15.19 2.67 10.37
C GLY A 108 -14.03 1.71 10.03
N GLY A 109 -13.33 1.93 8.91
CA GLY A 109 -12.22 1.11 8.41
C GLY A 109 -10.83 1.56 8.86
N GLU A 110 -10.73 2.39 9.91
CA GLU A 110 -9.51 3.08 10.36
C GLU A 110 -8.31 2.18 10.71
N LYS A 111 -8.54 0.89 10.98
CA LYS A 111 -7.49 -0.10 11.32
C LYS A 111 -6.75 -0.69 10.11
N ASN A 112 -7.13 -0.30 8.89
CA ASN A 112 -6.52 -0.87 7.68
C ASN A 112 -5.13 -0.24 7.41
N ALA A 113 -4.18 -1.03 6.91
CA ALA A 113 -2.85 -0.52 6.56
C ALA A 113 -2.89 0.18 5.19
N TYR A 114 -2.25 1.35 5.06
CA TYR A 114 -2.29 2.15 3.81
C TYR A 114 -0.88 2.46 3.32
N GLN A 115 -0.57 2.04 2.08
CA GLN A 115 0.72 2.25 1.43
C GLN A 115 0.69 3.35 0.38
N ARG A 116 1.73 4.21 0.38
CA ARG A 116 1.93 5.27 -0.62
C ARG A 116 2.85 4.83 -1.77
N ALA A 117 2.46 4.99 -3.04
CA ALA A 117 3.40 4.93 -4.17
C ALA A 117 4.22 6.23 -4.31
N GLY A 118 5.55 6.13 -4.30
CA GLY A 118 6.50 7.17 -4.71
C GLY A 118 7.33 6.71 -5.92
N GLN A 119 7.66 7.63 -6.82
CA GLN A 119 8.57 7.35 -7.93
C GLN A 119 10.03 7.70 -7.57
N PRO A 120 11.01 6.87 -7.92
CA PRO A 120 12.43 7.17 -7.75
C PRO A 120 12.88 8.14 -8.86
N ASN A 121 13.35 9.32 -8.47
CA ASN A 121 14.21 10.14 -9.32
C ASN A 121 15.67 9.77 -9.00
N GLY A 122 16.47 9.50 -10.03
CA GLY A 122 17.88 9.04 -9.95
C GLY A 122 18.90 9.98 -9.29
N HIS A 123 18.47 10.84 -8.36
CA HIS A 123 19.33 11.70 -7.56
C HIS A 123 19.03 11.51 -6.06
N ALA A 124 20.06 11.12 -5.30
CA ALA A 124 19.97 10.97 -3.85
C ALA A 124 19.47 12.28 -3.21
N GLY A 125 18.31 12.22 -2.55
CA GLY A 125 17.75 13.33 -1.77
C GLY A 125 16.64 14.15 -2.45
N ARG A 126 16.25 13.86 -3.70
CA ARG A 126 15.18 14.60 -4.40
C ARG A 126 14.13 13.64 -4.94
N GLY A 127 13.00 13.50 -4.24
CA GLY A 127 11.83 12.81 -4.78
C GLY A 127 11.10 13.70 -5.78
N ALA A 128 10.71 13.17 -6.95
CA ALA A 128 9.78 13.85 -7.84
C ALA A 128 8.40 13.92 -7.16
N TYR A 129 8.05 15.10 -6.70
CA TYR A 129 6.67 15.48 -6.46
C TYR A 129 6.21 16.16 -7.75
N LEU A 130 5.17 15.63 -8.40
CA LEU A 130 4.53 16.23 -9.58
C LEU A 130 4.42 17.76 -9.36
N HIS A 131 5.11 18.54 -10.20
CA HIS A 131 5.19 20.02 -10.19
C HIS A 131 5.10 20.72 -8.82
N TRP A 132 6.13 20.55 -7.97
CA TRP A 132 6.40 21.51 -6.88
C TRP A 132 7.90 21.68 -6.67
N ARG A 133 8.42 22.90 -6.86
CA ARG A 133 9.77 23.29 -6.43
C ARG A 133 9.75 23.56 -4.92
N SER A 134 9.96 22.54 -4.08
CA SER A 134 10.44 22.80 -2.72
C SER A 134 11.96 22.72 -2.68
N GLN A 135 12.60 23.83 -2.31
CA GLN A 135 14.06 23.97 -2.21
C GLN A 135 14.63 23.47 -0.86
N GLN A 136 14.05 22.46 -0.21
CA GLN A 136 14.53 22.04 1.12
C GLN A 136 14.76 20.53 1.22
N PRO A 137 15.95 20.08 1.65
CA PRO A 137 16.27 18.66 1.79
C PRO A 137 15.77 18.11 3.14
N GLY A 138 15.06 16.98 3.10
CA GLY A 138 14.84 16.10 4.26
C GLY A 138 13.57 16.35 5.10
N ASP A 139 12.94 15.25 5.51
CA ASP A 139 11.96 15.13 6.61
C ASP A 139 10.53 15.68 6.42
N ALA A 140 10.28 16.58 5.48
CA ALA A 140 8.92 17.08 5.20
C ALA A 140 7.98 15.99 4.64
N GLY A 141 8.48 15.12 3.76
CA GLY A 141 7.69 14.04 3.15
C GLY A 141 7.16 13.01 4.15
N PRO A 142 8.02 12.41 5.00
CA PRO A 142 7.59 11.49 6.06
C PRO A 142 6.65 12.13 7.09
N ARG A 143 6.85 13.42 7.42
CA ARG A 143 5.95 14.14 8.33
C ARG A 143 4.57 14.36 7.74
N PHE A 144 4.48 14.84 6.49
CA PHE A 144 3.19 14.96 5.79
C PHE A 144 2.45 13.62 5.76
N LEU A 145 3.18 12.53 5.49
CA LEU A 145 2.62 11.20 5.46
C LEU A 145 1.98 10.79 6.79
N ARG A 146 2.70 10.95 7.90
CA ARG A 146 2.14 10.68 9.23
C ARG A 146 0.90 11.54 9.49
N CYS A 147 0.91 12.82 9.10
CA CYS A 147 -0.25 13.70 9.22
C CYS A 147 -1.45 13.24 8.36
N SER A 148 -1.21 12.60 7.23
CA SER A 148 -2.26 12.06 6.35
C SER A 148 -2.80 10.69 6.79
N GLY A 149 -2.32 10.13 7.91
CA GLY A 149 -2.78 8.85 8.43
C GLY A 149 -2.19 7.61 7.73
N THR A 150 -1.10 7.76 6.96
CA THR A 150 -0.46 6.62 6.29
C THR A 150 0.40 5.78 7.22
N HIS A 151 0.40 4.47 6.98
CA HIS A 151 1.12 3.49 7.81
C HIS A 151 2.43 2.99 7.16
N ASP A 152 2.54 3.00 5.83
CA ASP A 152 3.76 2.59 5.12
C ASP A 152 3.98 3.29 3.77
N ALA A 153 5.14 3.06 3.15
CA ALA A 153 5.55 3.69 1.88
C ALA A 153 6.07 2.66 0.87
N GLY A 154 5.57 2.73 -0.35
CA GLY A 154 5.94 1.95 -1.52
C GLY A 154 6.71 2.78 -2.56
N TYR A 155 7.60 2.13 -3.30
CA TYR A 155 8.45 2.76 -4.30
C TYR A 155 8.28 2.05 -5.65
N GLY A 156 7.63 2.69 -6.61
CA GLY A 156 7.34 2.12 -7.93
C GLY A 156 8.35 2.56 -8.99
N GLY A 157 8.75 1.69 -9.92
CA GLY A 157 9.68 2.04 -11.01
C GLY A 157 11.17 2.02 -10.62
N ALA A 158 11.50 1.48 -9.45
CA ALA A 158 12.88 1.40 -8.99
C ALA A 158 13.57 0.17 -9.60
N GLY A 159 14.45 0.38 -10.58
CA GLY A 159 15.28 -0.70 -11.13
C GLY A 159 15.97 -1.46 -9.99
N GLY A 160 15.71 -2.76 -9.88
CA GLY A 160 15.85 -3.53 -8.62
C GLY A 160 17.18 -3.37 -7.86
N ARG A 161 18.30 -3.21 -8.56
CA ARG A 161 19.63 -3.00 -7.95
C ARG A 161 19.82 -1.59 -7.37
N SER A 162 19.28 -0.57 -8.03
CA SER A 162 19.41 0.84 -7.61
C SER A 162 18.59 1.11 -6.35
N PHE A 163 17.43 0.46 -6.24
CA PHE A 163 16.57 0.52 -5.04
C PHE A 163 17.22 -0.16 -3.82
N PHE A 164 17.75 -1.36 -4.01
CA PHE A 164 18.37 -2.13 -2.93
C PHE A 164 19.56 -1.38 -2.31
N ARG A 165 20.40 -0.76 -3.13
CA ARG A 165 21.55 0.04 -2.68
C ARG A 165 21.13 1.32 -1.92
N TRP A 166 19.98 1.90 -2.26
CA TRP A 166 19.39 3.05 -1.57
C TRP A 166 18.76 2.67 -0.22
N ALA A 167 18.00 1.57 -0.19
CA ALA A 167 17.36 1.01 1.00
C ALA A 167 18.38 0.62 2.09
N VAL A 168 19.42 -0.13 1.70
CA VAL A 168 20.48 -0.61 2.60
C VAL A 168 21.30 0.55 3.20
N ARG A 169 21.58 1.62 2.43
CA ARG A 169 22.39 2.76 2.90
C ARG A 169 21.70 3.68 3.92
N ARG A 170 20.36 3.71 3.98
CA ARG A 170 19.61 4.58 4.91
C ARG A 170 18.93 3.83 6.07
N ARG A 171 19.18 2.53 6.28
CA ARG A 171 18.41 1.66 7.19
C ARG A 171 16.89 1.67 6.88
N TYR A 172 16.48 1.98 5.66
CA TYR A 172 15.08 1.88 5.24
C TYR A 172 14.90 0.59 4.45
N ARG A 173 14.08 -0.33 4.99
CA ARG A 173 13.81 -1.64 4.41
C ARG A 173 12.91 -1.47 3.17
N SER A 174 13.37 -2.02 2.05
CA SER A 174 12.75 -2.02 0.72
C SER A 174 11.34 -2.61 0.71
N CYS A 175 10.40 -2.05 -0.07
CA CYS A 175 9.03 -2.55 -0.36
C CYS A 175 8.51 -3.57 0.65
N MET A 176 8.31 -3.08 1.86
CA MET A 176 7.80 -3.82 3.00
C MET A 176 6.74 -2.91 3.59
N CYS A 177 5.49 -3.35 3.64
CA CYS A 177 4.56 -2.77 4.58
C CYS A 177 5.23 -2.93 5.96
N TRP A 178 5.46 -1.83 6.67
CA TRP A 178 6.20 -1.85 7.93
C TRP A 178 5.33 -1.23 9.00
N GLN A 179 4.94 -2.01 10.00
CA GLN A 179 4.41 -1.46 11.24
C GLN A 179 5.57 -1.14 12.20
N PRO A 180 5.60 0.05 12.83
CA PRO A 180 6.49 0.28 13.96
C PRO A 180 6.13 -0.68 15.09
N ALA A 181 7.13 -1.36 15.64
CA ALA A 181 6.97 -2.24 16.80
C ALA A 181 6.32 -1.47 17.96
N GLN A 182 5.24 -2.00 18.52
CA GLN A 182 4.74 -1.49 19.80
C GLN A 182 5.76 -1.82 20.89
N PRO A 183 6.01 -0.90 21.85
CA PRO A 183 6.87 -1.20 22.98
C PRO A 183 6.30 -2.39 23.75
N ALA A 184 7.14 -3.37 24.02
CA ALA A 184 6.78 -4.48 24.88
C ALA A 184 6.45 -3.90 26.26
N THR A 185 5.20 -4.08 26.72
CA THR A 185 4.85 -3.88 28.13
C THR A 185 5.51 -5.00 28.91
N GLY A 186 6.62 -4.67 29.57
CA GLY A 186 7.26 -5.45 30.62
C GLY A 186 7.34 -4.61 31.88
#